data_AF-A0A535RAI8-F1
#
_entry.id   AF-A0A535RAI8-F1
#
_cell.length_a   1.000
_cell.length_b   1.000
_cell.length_c   1.000
_cell.angle_alpha   90.00
_cell.angle_beta   90.00
_cell.angle_gamma   90.00
#
_symmetry.space_group_name_H-M   'P 1'
#
loop_
_entity.id
_entity.type
_entity.pdbx_description
1 polymer ?
#
loop_
_entity_poly.entity_id
_entity_poly.type
_entity_poly.pdbx_seq_one_letter_code
_entity_poly.pdbx_strand_id
1 'polypeptide(L)'
;MSTYPGEEVERVEVGEATFLRVLGEATGSLESAGIEYGLMGGIASAVFGRPRSTLDVDIFIRPQDAEPAQALLAEAGFEPKPSQHNWLRKSVKDRVLVDLIFTAKGGIYLDEEMLARIRPVAYRGLSLRVVPPEDLVVMKAIASDQDTPGYWHDALGIIAGTELDWDYLLRRARIGPRRVLALLLHAEADDMVVPHGMIRSLFDSIYEDRAADGPPAAQGGARQMLAHLRERLAEDPRANELNIEASFEDDALVLRGRVATPERRETVAAIAAELFPSTRIVNEVAVIRPAEDGRTETVA
;
A
#
# COMPACT_ATOMS: atom_id res chain seq x y z
N MET A 1 7.43 19.65 26.56
CA MET A 1 6.31 18.73 26.89
C MET A 1 5.17 19.05 25.94
N SER A 2 5.04 18.28 24.86
CA SER A 2 3.91 18.37 23.93
C SER A 2 3.05 17.12 24.16
N THR A 3 1.99 17.27 24.95
CA THR A 3 1.06 16.20 25.29
C THR A 3 -0.25 16.44 24.55
N TYR A 4 -0.47 15.73 23.45
CA TYR A 4 -1.81 15.32 22.97
C TYR A 4 -1.68 14.17 21.96
N PRO A 5 -1.80 12.90 22.38
CA PRO A 5 -2.27 11.87 21.47
C PRO A 5 -3.80 11.98 21.44
N GLY A 6 -4.37 12.54 20.38
CA GLY A 6 -5.82 12.44 20.18
C GLY A 6 -6.15 10.97 19.92
N GLU A 7 -6.91 10.31 20.80
CA GLU A 7 -7.29 8.91 20.64
C GLU A 7 -7.92 8.67 19.25
N GLU A 8 -7.41 7.67 18.52
CA GLU A 8 -8.09 7.22 17.31
C GLU A 8 -9.48 6.71 17.67
N VAL A 9 -10.49 7.13 16.91
CA VAL A 9 -11.86 6.64 17.08
C VAL A 9 -11.88 5.17 16.69
N GLU A 10 -12.16 4.30 17.66
CA GLU A 10 -12.28 2.87 17.45
C GLU A 10 -13.48 2.55 16.53
N ARG A 11 -13.27 1.63 15.59
CA ARG A 11 -14.33 1.10 14.72
C ARG A 11 -15.10 0.04 15.48
N VAL A 12 -16.38 0.26 15.70
CA VAL A 12 -17.21 -0.63 16.52
C VAL A 12 -18.30 -1.28 15.66
N GLU A 13 -18.54 -2.57 15.88
CA GLU A 13 -19.66 -3.26 15.23
C GLU A 13 -21.00 -2.72 15.71
N VAL A 14 -21.88 -2.39 14.76
CA VAL A 14 -23.25 -1.91 14.99
C VAL A 14 -24.25 -2.81 14.28
N GLY A 15 -25.49 -2.82 14.76
CA GLY A 15 -26.58 -3.51 14.07
C GLY A 15 -26.83 -2.94 12.67
N GLU A 16 -27.15 -3.80 11.70
CA GLU A 16 -27.35 -3.44 10.29
C GLU A 16 -28.36 -2.30 10.11
N ALA A 17 -29.50 -2.33 10.82
CA ALA A 17 -30.51 -1.28 10.74
C ALA A 17 -29.97 0.10 11.16
N THR A 18 -29.11 0.14 12.20
CA THR A 18 -28.44 1.38 12.63
C THR A 18 -27.45 1.84 11.57
N PHE A 19 -26.63 0.93 11.05
CA PHE A 19 -25.65 1.26 10.00
C PHE A 19 -26.32 1.85 8.76
N LEU A 20 -27.35 1.19 8.22
CA LEU A 20 -28.07 1.63 7.04
C LEU A 20 -28.79 2.96 7.25
N ARG A 21 -29.37 3.19 8.43
CA ARG A 21 -29.97 4.48 8.76
C ARG A 21 -28.92 5.59 8.76
N VAL A 22 -27.80 5.40 9.47
CA VAL A 22 -26.73 6.43 9.54
C VAL A 22 -26.12 6.68 8.16
N LEU A 23 -25.88 5.63 7.37
CA LEU A 23 -25.43 5.73 5.98
C LEU A 23 -26.40 6.56 5.13
N GLY A 24 -27.70 6.28 5.21
CA GLY A 24 -28.73 7.02 4.50
C GLY A 24 -28.83 8.48 4.93
N GLU A 25 -28.73 8.76 6.23
CA GLU A 25 -28.74 10.13 6.76
C GLU A 25 -27.49 10.92 6.32
N ALA A 26 -26.31 10.30 6.35
CA ALA A 26 -25.05 10.94 5.95
C ALA A 26 -25.08 11.29 4.46
N THR A 27 -25.39 10.30 3.61
CA THR A 27 -25.48 10.50 2.16
C THR A 27 -26.58 11.49 1.80
N GLY A 28 -27.80 11.32 2.33
CA GLY A 28 -28.92 12.22 2.07
C GLY A 28 -28.67 13.67 2.50
N SER A 29 -27.87 13.90 3.54
CA SER A 29 -27.44 15.25 3.92
C SER A 29 -26.60 15.89 2.81
N LEU A 30 -25.57 15.20 2.33
CA LEU A 30 -24.71 15.68 1.24
C LEU A 30 -25.51 15.93 -0.04
N GLU A 31 -26.43 15.03 -0.38
CA GLU A 31 -27.30 15.18 -1.56
C GLU A 31 -28.20 16.41 -1.46
N SER A 32 -28.78 16.67 -0.29
CA SER A 32 -29.66 17.82 -0.06
C SER A 32 -28.92 19.15 -0.15
N ALA A 33 -27.62 19.16 0.18
CA ALA A 33 -26.74 20.31 0.06
C ALA A 33 -26.06 20.45 -1.32
N GLY A 34 -26.27 19.50 -2.23
CA GLY A 34 -25.62 19.49 -3.54
C GLY A 34 -24.11 19.23 -3.50
N ILE A 35 -23.61 18.62 -2.42
CA ILE A 35 -22.19 18.23 -2.31
C ILE A 35 -21.97 16.98 -3.14
N GLU A 36 -21.06 17.06 -4.11
CA GLU A 36 -20.69 15.91 -4.94
C GLU A 36 -19.80 14.94 -4.16
N TYR A 37 -20.15 13.66 -4.20
CA TYR A 37 -19.43 12.62 -3.47
C TYR A 37 -19.53 11.25 -4.16
N GLY A 38 -18.69 10.33 -3.73
CA GLY A 38 -18.82 8.90 -4.03
C GLY A 38 -18.48 8.05 -2.81
N LEU A 39 -19.28 7.02 -2.55
CA LEU A 39 -18.91 6.00 -1.56
C LEU A 39 -17.75 5.15 -2.06
N MET A 40 -16.80 4.87 -1.17
CA MET A 40 -15.68 3.97 -1.41
C MET A 40 -15.61 2.88 -0.33
N GLY A 41 -14.42 2.32 -0.11
CA GLY A 41 -14.17 1.44 1.03
C GLY A 41 -14.94 0.12 1.00
N GLY A 42 -15.35 -0.35 2.18
CA GLY A 42 -15.97 -1.67 2.33
C GLY A 42 -17.34 -1.79 1.66
N ILE A 43 -18.14 -0.71 1.64
CA ILE A 43 -19.44 -0.66 0.95
C ILE A 43 -19.23 -0.87 -0.55
N ALA A 44 -18.29 -0.13 -1.13
CA ALA A 44 -18.04 -0.20 -2.56
C ALA A 44 -17.46 -1.57 -2.98
N SER A 45 -16.60 -2.16 -2.15
CA SER A 45 -16.15 -3.57 -2.33
C SER A 45 -17.31 -4.55 -2.31
N ALA A 46 -18.29 -4.36 -1.42
CA ALA A 46 -19.45 -5.26 -1.32
C ALA A 46 -20.43 -5.09 -2.49
N VAL A 47 -20.49 -3.89 -3.09
CA VAL A 47 -21.32 -3.59 -4.26
C VAL A 47 -20.78 -4.23 -5.53
N PHE A 48 -19.48 -4.08 -5.82
CA PHE A 48 -18.89 -4.52 -7.08
C PHE A 48 -18.11 -5.84 -7.00
N GLY A 49 -17.76 -6.27 -5.79
CA GLY A 49 -16.95 -7.46 -5.56
C GLY A 49 -17.67 -8.49 -4.71
N ARG A 50 -17.02 -8.90 -3.61
CA ARG A 50 -17.54 -9.96 -2.74
C ARG A 50 -18.34 -9.38 -1.58
N PRO A 51 -19.47 -10.01 -1.20
CA PRO A 51 -20.20 -9.62 0.01
C PRO A 51 -19.27 -9.61 1.23
N ARG A 52 -19.24 -8.48 1.95
CA ARG A 52 -18.49 -8.32 3.20
C ARG A 52 -19.17 -7.32 4.12
N SER A 53 -18.85 -7.39 5.41
CA SER A 53 -19.18 -6.34 6.36
C SER A 53 -18.15 -5.20 6.31
N THR A 54 -18.58 -4.02 6.76
CA THR A 54 -17.74 -2.85 6.99
C THR A 54 -18.20 -2.20 8.30
N LEU A 55 -17.28 -1.56 9.00
CA LEU A 55 -17.55 -0.95 10.31
C LEU A 55 -17.73 0.57 10.23
N ASP A 56 -17.42 1.14 9.08
CA ASP A 56 -17.42 2.56 8.79
C ASP A 56 -17.98 2.86 7.40
N VAL A 57 -18.32 4.13 7.21
CA VAL A 57 -18.81 4.71 5.97
C VAL A 57 -17.71 5.61 5.40
N ASP A 58 -17.11 5.18 4.28
CA ASP A 58 -16.11 5.96 3.57
C ASP A 58 -16.76 6.80 2.46
N ILE A 59 -16.78 8.12 2.63
CA ILE A 59 -17.31 9.08 1.65
C ILE A 59 -16.16 9.84 1.04
N PHE A 60 -15.96 9.68 -0.27
CA PHE A 60 -14.98 10.43 -1.04
C PHE A 60 -15.59 11.74 -1.55
N ILE A 61 -14.97 12.86 -1.21
CA ILE A 61 -15.41 14.24 -1.53
C ILE A 61 -14.25 15.07 -2.07
N ARG A 62 -14.52 16.24 -2.64
CA ARG A 62 -13.44 17.17 -3.00
C ARG A 62 -12.87 17.88 -1.76
N PRO A 63 -11.57 18.26 -1.75
CA PRO A 63 -10.95 18.95 -0.60
C PRO A 63 -11.66 20.22 -0.16
N GLN A 64 -12.16 21.03 -1.09
CA GLN A 64 -12.89 22.26 -0.77
C GLN A 64 -14.22 22.01 -0.06
N ASP A 65 -14.79 20.81 -0.21
CA ASP A 65 -16.08 20.44 0.38
C ASP A 65 -15.92 19.78 1.75
N ALA A 66 -14.70 19.50 2.20
CA ALA A 66 -14.43 18.76 3.44
C ALA A 66 -14.94 19.48 4.70
N GLU A 67 -14.70 20.78 4.82
CA GLU A 67 -15.21 21.58 5.94
C GLU A 67 -16.74 21.80 5.87
N PRO A 68 -17.31 22.25 4.72
CA PRO A 68 -18.76 22.33 4.56
C PRO A 68 -19.49 21.01 4.84
N ALA A 69 -18.99 19.88 4.33
CA ALA A 69 -19.58 18.57 4.54
C ALA A 69 -19.54 18.15 6.01
N GLN A 70 -18.43 18.39 6.73
CA GLN A 70 -18.34 18.06 8.15
C GLN A 70 -19.30 18.91 8.99
N ALA A 71 -19.42 20.21 8.68
CA ALA A 71 -20.37 21.10 9.35
C ALA A 71 -21.82 20.68 9.11
N LEU A 72 -22.16 20.31 7.87
CA LEU A 72 -23.48 19.80 7.51
C LEU A 72 -23.82 18.50 8.25
N LEU A 73 -22.87 17.56 8.33
CA LEU A 73 -23.06 16.36 9.13
C LEU A 73 -23.24 16.71 10.63
N ALA A 74 -22.54 17.72 11.15
CA ALA A 74 -22.75 18.17 12.52
C ALA A 74 -24.17 18.69 12.78
N GLU A 75 -24.72 19.46 11.85
CA GLU A 75 -26.13 19.91 11.90
C GLU A 75 -27.12 18.73 11.84
N ALA A 76 -26.77 17.67 11.10
CA ALA A 76 -27.54 16.42 11.05
C ALA A 76 -27.32 15.50 12.28
N GLY A 77 -26.61 15.97 13.31
CA GLY A 77 -26.41 15.25 14.57
C GLY A 77 -25.25 14.25 14.56
N PHE A 78 -24.31 14.37 13.62
CA PHE A 78 -23.06 13.62 13.64
C PHE A 78 -22.01 14.39 14.44
N GLU A 79 -21.41 13.77 15.46
CA GLU A 79 -20.38 14.40 16.26
C GLU A 79 -19.05 14.47 15.49
N PRO A 80 -18.49 15.65 15.18
CA PRO A 80 -17.17 15.75 14.58
C PRO A 80 -16.10 15.20 15.52
N LYS A 81 -15.16 14.41 15.00
CA LYS A 81 -14.03 13.87 15.76
C LYS A 81 -12.71 14.41 15.24
N PRO A 82 -11.72 14.62 16.12
CA PRO A 82 -10.36 14.94 15.68
C PRO A 82 -9.83 13.86 14.73
N SER A 83 -9.12 14.30 13.69
CA SER A 83 -8.37 13.43 12.79
C SER A 83 -6.90 13.81 12.87
N GLN A 84 -6.03 12.83 13.07
CA GLN A 84 -4.58 13.00 12.92
C GLN A 84 -4.15 13.00 11.44
N HIS A 85 -5.06 12.60 10.56
CA HIS A 85 -4.84 12.46 9.15
C HIS A 85 -5.24 13.74 8.42
N ASN A 86 -4.31 14.29 7.65
CA ASN A 86 -4.52 15.49 6.84
C ASN A 86 -5.26 15.22 5.52
N TRP A 87 -5.77 14.00 5.32
CA TRP A 87 -6.43 13.53 4.10
C TRP A 87 -7.91 13.13 4.31
N LEU A 88 -8.38 13.14 5.56
CA LEU A 88 -9.80 12.93 5.90
C LEU A 88 -10.25 13.75 7.10
N ARG A 89 -11.57 13.85 7.26
CA ARG A 89 -12.26 14.29 8.48
C ARG A 89 -13.15 13.18 9.00
N LYS A 90 -13.33 13.10 10.32
CA LYS A 90 -14.12 12.05 10.98
C LYS A 90 -15.38 12.63 11.60
N SER A 91 -16.48 11.91 11.48
CA SER A 91 -17.74 12.21 12.17
C SER A 91 -18.37 10.91 12.66
N VAL A 92 -19.01 10.94 13.84
CA VAL A 92 -19.63 9.75 14.43
C VAL A 92 -21.10 9.99 14.73
N LYS A 93 -21.97 9.05 14.37
CA LYS A 93 -23.37 9.04 14.78
C LYS A 93 -23.80 7.64 15.13
N ASP A 94 -24.45 7.46 16.29
CA ASP A 94 -24.92 6.14 16.77
C ASP A 94 -23.84 5.05 16.73
N ARG A 95 -22.60 5.43 17.07
CA ARG A 95 -21.35 4.63 17.02
C ARG A 95 -20.86 4.25 15.62
N VAL A 96 -21.55 4.67 14.56
CA VAL A 96 -21.09 4.51 13.18
C VAL A 96 -20.10 5.63 12.86
N LEU A 97 -18.90 5.25 12.45
CA LEU A 97 -17.88 6.17 11.96
C LEU A 97 -18.17 6.52 10.48
N VAL A 98 -18.15 7.80 10.18
CA VAL A 98 -18.20 8.35 8.82
C VAL A 98 -16.89 9.07 8.56
N ASP A 99 -16.12 8.56 7.62
CA ASP A 99 -14.87 9.15 7.16
C ASP A 99 -15.16 9.96 5.89
N LEU A 100 -14.98 11.29 5.98
CA LEU A 100 -15.02 12.23 4.87
C LEU A 100 -13.61 12.33 4.28
N ILE A 101 -13.33 11.52 3.27
CA ILE A 101 -12.03 11.37 2.64
C ILE A 101 -11.94 12.34 1.47
N PHE A 102 -10.90 13.17 1.44
CA PHE A 102 -10.68 14.12 0.35
C PHE A 102 -9.38 13.90 -0.40
N THR A 103 -8.57 12.93 0.03
CA THR A 103 -7.43 12.43 -0.73
C THR A 103 -7.20 10.96 -0.43
N ALA A 104 -7.12 10.14 -1.46
CA ALA A 104 -6.73 8.74 -1.33
C ALA A 104 -5.22 8.56 -1.60
N LYS A 105 -4.65 7.43 -1.15
CA LYS A 105 -3.23 7.11 -1.32
C LYS A 105 -2.83 7.20 -2.81
N GLY A 106 -1.63 7.73 -3.08
CA GLY A 106 -1.18 8.00 -4.44
C GLY A 106 -1.57 9.38 -4.97
N GLY A 107 -2.13 10.26 -4.13
CA GLY A 107 -2.53 11.61 -4.54
C GLY A 107 -3.79 11.61 -5.41
N ILE A 108 -4.68 10.64 -5.18
CA ILE A 108 -5.94 10.54 -5.92
C ILE A 108 -6.95 11.48 -5.28
N TYR A 109 -7.52 12.36 -6.09
CA TYR A 109 -8.60 13.27 -5.72
C TYR A 109 -9.89 12.89 -6.45
N LEU A 110 -11.02 13.33 -5.91
CA LEU A 110 -12.29 13.24 -6.61
C LEU A 110 -12.31 14.26 -7.76
N ASP A 111 -11.95 13.79 -8.95
CA ASP A 111 -11.88 14.61 -10.16
C ASP A 111 -13.17 14.53 -11.00
N GLU A 112 -13.26 15.39 -12.01
CA GLU A 112 -14.42 15.47 -12.91
C GLU A 112 -14.69 14.18 -13.68
N GLU A 113 -13.64 13.44 -14.08
CA GLU A 113 -13.81 12.22 -14.86
C GLU A 113 -14.43 11.11 -14.00
N MET A 114 -13.99 11.01 -12.74
CA MET A 114 -14.56 10.10 -11.74
C MET A 114 -16.00 10.48 -11.41
N LEU A 115 -16.27 11.76 -11.11
CA LEU A 115 -17.62 12.26 -10.84
C LEU A 115 -18.59 11.99 -11.98
N ALA A 116 -18.16 12.24 -13.22
CA ALA A 116 -18.95 11.96 -14.41
C ALA A 116 -19.30 10.47 -14.57
N ARG A 117 -18.59 9.55 -13.89
CA ARG A 117 -18.84 8.11 -13.89
C ARG A 117 -19.51 7.58 -12.64
N ILE A 118 -19.63 8.38 -11.57
CA ILE A 118 -20.40 7.98 -10.38
C ILE A 118 -21.87 7.81 -10.75
N ARG A 119 -22.44 6.67 -10.37
CA ARG A 119 -23.84 6.31 -10.63
C ARG A 119 -24.51 5.81 -9.35
N PRO A 120 -25.83 5.99 -9.23
CA PRO A 120 -26.59 5.36 -8.16
C PRO A 120 -26.61 3.85 -8.34
N VAL A 121 -26.31 3.12 -7.27
CA VAL A 121 -26.35 1.65 -7.20
C VAL A 121 -27.25 1.24 -6.03
N ALA A 122 -28.07 0.22 -6.24
CA ALA A 122 -28.92 -0.33 -5.20
C ALA A 122 -28.09 -1.14 -4.20
N TYR A 123 -28.17 -0.78 -2.92
CA TYR A 123 -27.50 -1.48 -1.83
C TYR A 123 -28.42 -1.56 -0.61
N ARG A 124 -28.88 -2.78 -0.29
CA ARG A 124 -29.69 -3.09 0.90
C ARG A 124 -30.87 -2.12 1.12
N GLY A 125 -31.58 -1.77 0.04
CA GLY A 125 -32.73 -0.87 0.06
C GLY A 125 -32.40 0.63 -0.06
N LEU A 126 -31.12 1.00 -0.10
CA LEU A 126 -30.66 2.36 -0.38
C LEU A 126 -30.21 2.51 -1.84
N SER A 127 -30.36 3.71 -2.39
CA SER A 127 -29.78 4.10 -3.68
C SER A 127 -28.54 4.94 -3.40
N LEU A 128 -27.35 4.38 -3.61
CA LEU A 128 -26.09 4.98 -3.19
C LEU A 128 -25.23 5.40 -4.39
N ARG A 129 -24.65 6.59 -4.35
CA ARG A 129 -23.63 7.02 -5.31
C ARG A 129 -22.28 6.40 -4.93
N VAL A 130 -21.76 5.52 -5.77
CA VAL A 130 -20.51 4.77 -5.51
C VAL A 130 -19.44 5.18 -6.52
N VAL A 131 -18.19 5.29 -6.04
CA VAL A 131 -17.00 5.49 -6.89
C VAL A 131 -16.93 4.38 -7.96
N PRO A 132 -16.55 4.69 -9.21
CA PRO A 132 -16.46 3.69 -10.28
C PRO A 132 -15.56 2.50 -9.89
N PRO A 133 -15.90 1.28 -10.32
CA PRO A 133 -15.13 0.09 -9.95
C PRO A 133 -13.67 0.15 -10.43
N GLU A 134 -13.39 0.79 -11.56
CA GLU A 134 -12.04 0.97 -12.07
C GLU A 134 -11.16 1.82 -11.14
N ASP A 135 -11.70 2.94 -10.63
CA ASP A 135 -11.01 3.76 -9.65
C ASP A 135 -10.79 3.02 -8.33
N LEU A 136 -11.78 2.24 -7.89
CA LEU A 136 -11.65 1.42 -6.68
C LEU A 136 -10.55 0.38 -6.82
N VAL A 137 -10.42 -0.26 -7.99
CA VAL A 137 -9.32 -1.19 -8.30
C VAL A 137 -7.97 -0.49 -8.18
N VAL A 138 -7.81 0.70 -8.78
CA VAL A 138 -6.57 1.48 -8.71
C VAL A 138 -6.26 1.91 -7.28
N MET A 139 -7.23 2.50 -6.58
CA MET A 139 -7.09 2.96 -5.20
C MET A 139 -6.67 1.81 -4.29
N LYS A 140 -7.29 0.64 -4.41
CA LYS A 140 -6.97 -0.54 -3.59
C LYS A 140 -5.63 -1.16 -3.94
N ALA A 141 -5.27 -1.21 -5.23
CA ALA A 141 -3.95 -1.65 -5.66
C ALA A 141 -2.86 -0.76 -5.03
N ILE A 142 -3.03 0.57 -5.05
CA ILE A 142 -2.05 1.50 -4.47
C ILE A 142 -2.06 1.44 -2.93
N ALA A 143 -3.26 1.36 -2.33
CA ALA A 143 -3.44 1.34 -0.89
C ALA A 143 -2.84 0.11 -0.22
N SER A 144 -2.93 -1.06 -0.85
CA SER A 144 -2.47 -2.33 -0.29
C SER A 144 -0.98 -2.30 0.08
N ASP A 145 -0.71 -2.67 1.33
CA ASP A 145 0.60 -2.87 1.94
C ASP A 145 0.52 -3.96 3.03
N GLN A 146 1.55 -4.07 3.87
CA GLN A 146 1.63 -5.09 4.92
C GLN A 146 0.52 -4.95 5.99
N ASP A 147 0.08 -3.72 6.24
CA ASP A 147 -0.95 -3.43 7.26
C ASP A 147 -2.36 -3.53 6.67
N THR A 148 -2.48 -3.46 5.34
CA THR A 148 -3.75 -3.48 4.61
C THR A 148 -3.81 -4.54 3.49
N PRO A 149 -3.46 -5.81 3.77
CA PRO A 149 -3.41 -6.86 2.74
C PRO A 149 -4.78 -7.13 2.11
N GLY A 150 -5.87 -6.93 2.88
CA GLY A 150 -7.24 -7.13 2.43
C GLY A 150 -7.64 -6.26 1.22
N TYR A 151 -7.01 -5.10 1.01
CA TYR A 151 -7.30 -4.25 -0.14
C TYR A 151 -6.90 -4.92 -1.46
N TRP A 152 -5.86 -5.76 -1.47
CA TRP A 152 -5.49 -6.53 -2.65
C TRP A 152 -6.61 -7.48 -3.07
N HIS A 153 -7.14 -8.23 -2.11
CA HIS A 153 -8.23 -9.18 -2.35
C HIS A 153 -9.55 -8.50 -2.68
N ASP A 154 -9.83 -7.32 -2.12
CA ASP A 154 -10.99 -6.52 -2.53
C ASP A 154 -10.87 -6.11 -4.00
N ALA A 155 -9.69 -5.67 -4.46
CA ALA A 155 -9.48 -5.27 -5.85
C ALA A 155 -9.68 -6.45 -6.81
N LEU A 156 -9.15 -7.63 -6.47
CA LEU A 156 -9.41 -8.86 -7.21
C LEU A 156 -10.90 -9.25 -7.21
N GLY A 157 -11.58 -9.06 -6.08
CA GLY A 157 -13.01 -9.28 -5.97
C GLY A 157 -13.81 -8.39 -6.93
N ILE A 158 -13.42 -7.12 -7.06
CA ILE A 158 -14.04 -6.19 -8.02
C ILE A 158 -13.76 -6.62 -9.46
N ILE A 159 -12.51 -6.94 -9.81
CA ILE A 159 -12.15 -7.42 -11.16
C ILE A 159 -12.97 -8.65 -11.56
N ALA A 160 -13.20 -9.57 -10.63
CA ALA A 160 -13.99 -10.77 -10.89
C ALA A 160 -15.51 -10.55 -10.83
N GLY A 161 -15.97 -9.49 -10.15
CA GLY A 161 -17.38 -9.31 -9.78
C GLY A 161 -18.17 -8.34 -10.66
N THR A 162 -17.51 -7.49 -11.45
CA THR A 162 -18.18 -6.50 -12.30
C THR A 162 -17.49 -6.36 -13.65
N GLU A 163 -18.26 -5.96 -14.67
CA GLU A 163 -17.68 -5.51 -15.94
C GLU A 163 -16.94 -4.19 -15.73
N LEU A 164 -15.75 -4.07 -16.33
CA LEU A 164 -14.88 -2.91 -16.25
C LEU A 164 -14.73 -2.25 -17.62
N ASP A 165 -14.75 -0.92 -17.65
CA ASP A 165 -14.25 -0.11 -18.76
C ASP A 165 -12.71 -0.16 -18.73
N TRP A 166 -12.14 -1.12 -19.46
CA TRP A 166 -10.69 -1.35 -19.49
C TRP A 166 -9.91 -0.13 -20.00
N ASP A 167 -10.46 0.62 -20.96
CA ASP A 167 -9.81 1.84 -21.45
C ASP A 167 -9.76 2.92 -20.36
N TYR A 168 -10.83 3.04 -19.56
CA TYR A 168 -10.83 3.91 -18.39
C TYR A 168 -9.85 3.44 -17.33
N LEU A 169 -9.88 2.15 -16.96
CA LEU A 169 -8.93 1.57 -16.01
C LEU A 169 -7.49 1.82 -16.43
N LEU A 170 -7.16 1.69 -17.73
CA LEU A 170 -5.81 1.96 -18.25
C LEU A 170 -5.38 3.41 -18.02
N ARG A 171 -6.28 4.37 -18.21
CA ARG A 171 -6.00 5.79 -17.94
C ARG A 171 -5.75 6.03 -16.45
N ARG A 172 -6.62 5.48 -15.59
CA ARG A 172 -6.50 5.62 -14.11
C ARG A 172 -5.28 4.92 -13.55
N ALA A 173 -4.90 3.77 -14.12
CA ALA A 173 -3.75 2.99 -13.72
C ALA A 173 -2.42 3.75 -13.80
N ARG A 174 -2.34 4.82 -14.62
CA ARG A 174 -1.15 5.69 -14.71
C ARG A 174 -0.74 6.34 -13.39
N ILE A 175 -1.66 6.43 -12.42
CA ILE A 175 -1.35 6.94 -11.07
C ILE A 175 -0.45 5.97 -10.30
N GLY A 176 -0.64 4.66 -10.50
CA GLY A 176 0.11 3.60 -9.83
C GLY A 176 0.40 2.41 -10.74
N PRO A 177 1.09 2.61 -11.88
CA PRO A 177 1.07 1.65 -12.98
C PRO A 177 1.72 0.32 -12.60
N ARG A 178 2.78 0.34 -11.78
CA ARG A 178 3.41 -0.88 -11.26
C ARG A 178 2.52 -1.69 -10.32
N ARG A 179 1.76 -1.01 -9.44
CA ARG A 179 0.84 -1.68 -8.51
C ARG A 179 -0.33 -2.30 -9.25
N VAL A 180 -0.89 -1.58 -10.21
CA VAL A 180 -1.99 -2.08 -11.05
C VAL A 180 -1.51 -3.21 -11.96
N LEU A 181 -0.34 -3.09 -12.60
CA LEU A 181 0.23 -4.17 -13.41
C LEU A 181 0.44 -5.44 -12.58
N ALA A 182 1.02 -5.33 -11.38
CA ALA A 182 1.20 -6.47 -10.49
C ALA A 182 -0.14 -7.12 -10.09
N LEU A 183 -1.18 -6.31 -9.87
CA LEU A 183 -2.53 -6.80 -9.57
C LEU A 183 -3.14 -7.55 -10.75
N LEU A 184 -3.03 -7.00 -11.96
CA LEU A 184 -3.58 -7.60 -13.17
C LEU A 184 -2.85 -8.90 -13.56
N LEU A 185 -1.53 -8.96 -13.38
CA LEU A 185 -0.76 -10.21 -13.55
C LEU A 185 -1.18 -11.27 -12.52
N HIS A 186 -1.43 -10.86 -11.28
CA HIS A 186 -1.94 -11.78 -10.26
C HIS A 186 -3.35 -12.27 -10.61
N ALA A 187 -4.23 -11.38 -11.07
CA ALA A 187 -5.57 -11.74 -11.54
C ALA A 187 -5.52 -12.73 -12.71
N GLU A 188 -4.63 -12.49 -13.70
CA GLU A 188 -4.41 -13.43 -14.82
C GLU A 188 -3.87 -14.78 -14.33
N ALA A 189 -2.97 -14.80 -13.34
CA ALA A 189 -2.46 -16.03 -12.74
C ALA A 189 -3.52 -16.81 -11.94
N ASP A 190 -4.54 -16.13 -11.44
CA ASP A 190 -5.74 -16.70 -10.81
C ASP A 190 -6.87 -17.01 -11.82
N ASP A 191 -6.54 -17.11 -13.11
CA ASP A 191 -7.46 -17.41 -14.23
C ASP A 191 -8.60 -16.37 -14.42
N MET A 192 -8.44 -15.14 -13.94
CA MET A 192 -9.39 -14.06 -14.20
C MET A 192 -9.24 -13.50 -15.62
N VAL A 193 -10.35 -13.07 -16.22
CA VAL A 193 -10.35 -12.49 -17.56
C VAL A 193 -9.77 -11.08 -17.53
N VAL A 194 -8.49 -10.96 -17.89
CA VAL A 194 -7.79 -9.69 -18.06
C VAL A 194 -7.38 -9.55 -19.53
N PRO A 195 -7.73 -8.47 -20.24
CA PRO A 195 -7.30 -8.29 -21.63
C PRO A 195 -5.77 -8.21 -21.72
N HIS A 196 -5.12 -9.08 -22.52
CA HIS A 196 -3.66 -9.06 -22.67
C HIS A 196 -3.11 -7.69 -23.14
N GLY A 197 -3.91 -6.93 -23.90
CA GLY A 197 -3.57 -5.57 -24.32
C GLY A 197 -3.38 -4.60 -23.15
N MET A 198 -4.09 -4.81 -22.03
CA MET A 198 -3.93 -4.01 -20.81
C MET A 198 -2.59 -4.25 -20.14
N ILE A 199 -2.22 -5.52 -19.97
CA ILE A 199 -0.93 -5.92 -19.36
C ILE A 199 0.22 -5.38 -20.20
N ARG A 200 0.17 -5.55 -21.52
CA ARG A 200 1.17 -5.01 -22.46
C ARG A 200 1.25 -3.50 -22.37
N SER A 201 0.13 -2.79 -22.53
CA SER A 201 0.11 -1.32 -22.48
C SER A 201 0.67 -0.76 -21.17
N LEU A 202 0.36 -1.38 -20.02
CA LEU A 202 0.92 -0.97 -18.75
C LEU A 202 2.41 -1.28 -18.64
N PHE A 203 2.83 -2.48 -19.03
CA PHE A 203 4.24 -2.86 -19.06
C PHE A 203 5.05 -1.89 -19.92
N ASP A 204 4.59 -1.65 -21.14
CA ASP A 204 5.23 -0.76 -22.10
C ASP A 204 5.31 0.67 -21.54
N SER A 205 4.23 1.18 -20.94
CA SER A 205 4.24 2.51 -20.29
C SER A 205 5.23 2.64 -19.11
N ILE A 206 5.64 1.52 -18.51
CA ILE A 206 6.58 1.48 -17.37
C ILE A 206 8.03 1.29 -17.85
N TYR A 207 8.23 0.56 -18.95
CA TYR A 207 9.53 0.01 -19.34
C TYR A 207 10.01 0.41 -20.75
N GLU A 208 9.16 0.81 -21.69
CA GLU A 208 9.60 1.17 -23.06
C GLU A 208 10.35 2.51 -23.12
N ASP A 209 10.09 3.46 -22.21
CA ASP A 209 10.94 4.66 -22.02
C ASP A 209 12.26 4.35 -21.27
N ARG A 210 12.46 3.10 -20.83
CA ARG A 210 13.63 2.63 -20.04
C ARG A 210 14.47 1.58 -20.75
N ALA A 211 14.29 1.37 -22.05
CA ALA A 211 15.12 0.45 -22.82
C ALA A 211 16.64 0.78 -22.79
N ALA A 212 17.04 1.94 -22.23
CA ALA A 212 18.43 2.33 -22.00
C ALA A 212 18.88 2.28 -20.53
N ASP A 213 17.99 2.03 -19.57
CA ASP A 213 18.34 2.04 -18.15
C ASP A 213 18.41 0.60 -17.64
N GLY A 214 19.59 0.22 -17.14
CA GLY A 214 19.73 -0.92 -16.23
C GLY A 214 18.79 -0.80 -15.02
N PRO A 215 18.84 -1.73 -14.04
CA PRO A 215 18.00 -1.66 -12.85
C PRO A 215 18.01 -0.23 -12.29
N PRO A 216 16.84 0.36 -11.97
CA PRO A 216 16.74 1.77 -11.61
C PRO A 216 17.79 2.06 -10.57
N ALA A 217 18.69 3.01 -10.86
CA ALA A 217 19.69 3.45 -9.90
C ALA A 217 18.92 3.86 -8.65
N ALA A 218 18.94 2.97 -7.66
CA ALA A 218 18.34 3.23 -6.37
C ALA A 218 18.96 4.56 -5.92
N GLN A 219 18.17 5.43 -5.31
CA GLN A 219 18.70 6.55 -4.53
C GLN A 219 19.43 5.99 -3.28
N GLY A 220 20.46 5.18 -3.50
CA GLY A 220 20.99 4.21 -2.56
C GLY A 220 22.00 3.28 -3.20
N GLY A 221 22.99 3.83 -3.92
CA GLY A 221 24.12 3.06 -4.46
C GLY A 221 24.73 2.14 -3.39
N ALA A 222 24.91 2.66 -2.18
CA ALA A 222 25.33 1.87 -1.02
C ALA A 222 24.42 0.66 -0.75
N ARG A 223 23.09 0.81 -0.75
CA ARG A 223 22.16 -0.30 -0.45
C ARG A 223 22.16 -1.38 -1.54
N GLN A 224 22.32 -1.00 -2.81
CA GLN A 224 22.43 -1.94 -3.92
C GLN A 224 23.79 -2.65 -3.92
N MET A 225 24.87 -1.92 -3.64
CA MET A 225 26.21 -2.48 -3.46
C MET A 225 26.23 -3.51 -2.33
N LEU A 226 25.59 -3.20 -1.19
CA LEU A 226 25.45 -4.13 -0.06
C LEU A 226 24.59 -5.36 -0.41
N ALA A 227 23.52 -5.19 -1.18
CA ALA A 227 22.71 -6.32 -1.64
C ALA A 227 23.49 -7.26 -2.56
N HIS A 228 24.24 -6.71 -3.52
CA HIS A 228 25.09 -7.50 -4.42
C HIS A 228 26.21 -8.24 -3.69
N LEU A 229 26.81 -7.60 -2.68
CA LEU A 229 27.78 -8.26 -1.81
C LEU A 229 27.16 -9.43 -1.04
N ARG A 230 25.97 -9.26 -0.46
CA ARG A 230 25.29 -10.32 0.30
C ARG A 230 24.94 -11.52 -0.58
N GLU A 231 24.45 -11.27 -1.79
CA GLU A 231 24.19 -12.31 -2.79
C GLU A 231 25.48 -13.05 -3.16
N ARG A 232 26.56 -12.31 -3.44
CA ARG A 232 27.85 -12.92 -3.79
C ARG A 232 28.45 -13.74 -2.65
N LEU A 233 28.34 -13.29 -1.40
CA LEU A 233 28.82 -14.04 -0.24
C LEU A 233 28.01 -15.32 0.01
N ALA A 234 26.72 -15.32 -0.32
CA ALA A 234 25.86 -16.49 -0.22
C ALA A 234 26.13 -17.52 -1.33
N GLU A 235 26.43 -17.06 -2.55
CA GLU A 235 26.60 -17.94 -3.71
C GLU A 235 28.05 -18.35 -3.98
N ASP A 236 29.05 -17.61 -3.50
CA ASP A 236 30.46 -17.93 -3.73
C ASP A 236 30.82 -19.23 -2.97
N PRO A 237 31.23 -20.30 -3.68
CA PRO A 237 31.55 -21.59 -3.06
C PRO A 237 32.66 -21.52 -2.00
N ARG A 238 33.48 -20.46 -2.02
CA ARG A 238 34.55 -20.22 -1.04
C ARG A 238 34.01 -19.73 0.30
N ALA A 239 32.87 -19.02 0.32
CA ALA A 239 32.25 -18.47 1.53
C ALA A 239 31.00 -19.25 1.94
N ASN A 240 29.94 -19.24 1.10
CA ASN A 240 28.63 -19.81 1.38
C ASN A 240 28.07 -19.39 2.75
N GLU A 241 28.09 -18.08 3.04
CA GLU A 241 27.72 -17.51 4.34
C GLU A 241 26.47 -16.62 4.23
N LEU A 242 25.43 -16.95 5.00
CA LEU A 242 24.15 -16.21 5.02
C LEU A 242 24.04 -15.19 6.16
N ASN A 243 24.94 -15.27 7.15
CA ASN A 243 24.88 -14.51 8.41
C ASN A 243 25.91 -13.36 8.48
N ILE A 244 26.33 -12.85 7.33
CA ILE A 244 27.20 -11.67 7.25
C ILE A 244 26.35 -10.45 6.94
N GLU A 245 26.38 -9.49 7.85
CA GLU A 245 25.83 -8.16 7.67
C GLU A 245 26.92 -7.23 7.13
N ALA A 246 26.55 -6.37 6.19
CA ALA A 246 27.44 -5.41 5.60
C ALA A 246 26.78 -4.03 5.65
N SER A 247 27.54 -3.01 6.05
CA SER A 247 27.12 -1.62 6.12
C SER A 247 28.23 -0.69 5.62
N PHE A 248 27.84 0.47 5.09
CA PHE A 248 28.79 1.56 4.84
C PHE A 248 28.79 2.48 6.07
N GLU A 249 29.96 2.65 6.68
CA GLU A 249 30.21 3.60 7.78
C GLU A 249 31.32 4.55 7.32
N ASP A 250 31.00 5.85 7.22
CA ASP A 250 31.85 6.88 6.60
C ASP A 250 32.32 6.49 5.18
N ASP A 251 33.63 6.30 4.98
CA ASP A 251 34.28 5.89 3.72
C ASP A 251 34.69 4.40 3.71
N ALA A 252 34.17 3.60 4.65
CA ALA A 252 34.54 2.19 4.81
C ALA A 252 33.32 1.25 4.70
N LEU A 253 33.55 0.08 4.11
CA LEU A 253 32.63 -1.04 4.13
C LEU A 253 32.94 -1.92 5.34
N VAL A 254 32.03 -1.96 6.31
CA VAL A 254 32.15 -2.74 7.53
C VAL A 254 31.40 -4.05 7.38
N LEU A 255 32.11 -5.16 7.61
CA LEU A 255 31.56 -6.51 7.57
C LEU A 255 31.45 -7.05 8.99
N ARG A 256 30.23 -7.39 9.41
CA ARG A 256 29.91 -7.95 10.73
C ARG A 256 29.24 -9.29 10.58
N GLY A 257 29.46 -10.18 11.54
CA GLY A 257 28.85 -11.50 11.51
C GLY A 257 29.74 -12.53 12.16
N ARG A 258 29.42 -13.80 11.91
CA ARG A 258 30.08 -14.93 12.57
C ARG A 258 30.36 -16.00 11.54
N VAL A 259 31.57 -16.54 11.54
CA VAL A 259 31.99 -17.65 10.66
C VAL A 259 32.65 -18.76 11.46
N ALA A 260 32.63 -19.97 10.92
CA ALA A 260 33.15 -21.15 11.60
C ALA A 260 34.69 -21.21 11.64
N THR A 261 35.39 -20.60 10.68
CA THR A 261 36.85 -20.71 10.58
C THR A 261 37.53 -19.39 10.18
N PRO A 262 38.81 -19.19 10.54
CA PRO A 262 39.59 -18.03 10.12
C PRO A 262 39.70 -17.89 8.59
N GLU A 263 39.83 -19.00 7.87
CA GLU A 263 39.94 -19.00 6.41
C GLU A 263 38.67 -18.45 5.75
N ARG A 264 37.50 -18.72 6.33
CA ARG A 264 36.22 -18.14 5.87
C ARG A 264 36.15 -16.65 6.16
N ARG A 265 36.66 -16.20 7.32
CA ARG A 265 36.74 -14.76 7.65
C ARG A 265 37.58 -14.01 6.62
N GLU A 266 38.73 -14.57 6.22
CA GLU A 266 39.60 -13.99 5.20
C GLU A 266 38.93 -14.00 3.82
N THR A 267 38.23 -15.09 3.48
CA THR A 267 37.49 -15.22 2.22
C THR A 267 36.37 -14.17 2.08
N VAL A 268 35.62 -13.91 3.16
CA VAL A 268 34.58 -12.87 3.18
C VAL A 268 35.17 -11.48 2.88
N ALA A 269 36.33 -11.15 3.46
CA ALA A 269 37.01 -9.89 3.16
C ALA A 269 37.58 -9.85 1.74
N ALA A 270 38.10 -10.96 1.23
CA ALA A 270 38.61 -11.05 -0.14
C ALA A 270 37.51 -10.80 -1.17
N ILE A 271 36.34 -11.43 -1.02
CA ILE A 271 35.17 -11.21 -1.90
C ILE A 271 34.71 -9.75 -1.85
N ALA A 272 34.68 -9.14 -0.66
CA ALA A 272 34.34 -7.73 -0.54
C ALA A 272 35.38 -6.81 -1.22
N ALA A 273 36.67 -7.11 -1.10
CA ALA A 273 37.73 -6.34 -1.76
C ALA A 273 37.74 -6.51 -3.29
N GLU A 274 37.39 -7.70 -3.81
CA GLU A 274 37.20 -7.97 -5.23
C GLU A 274 36.07 -7.10 -5.82
N LEU A 275 34.95 -6.96 -5.09
CA LEU A 275 33.79 -6.17 -5.52
C LEU A 275 33.97 -4.66 -5.31
N PHE A 276 34.75 -4.25 -4.31
CA PHE A 276 34.95 -2.85 -3.93
C PHE A 276 36.45 -2.48 -3.85
N PRO A 277 37.19 -2.50 -4.98
CA PRO A 277 38.66 -2.34 -4.99
C PRO A 277 39.14 -0.95 -4.55
N SER A 278 38.26 0.05 -4.54
CA SER A 278 38.56 1.43 -4.13
C SER A 278 37.99 1.80 -2.77
N THR A 279 37.40 0.85 -2.04
CA THR A 279 36.78 1.07 -0.73
C THR A 279 37.60 0.44 0.37
N ARG A 280 37.76 1.14 1.49
CA ARG A 280 38.41 0.57 2.67
C ARG A 280 37.50 -0.49 3.30
N ILE A 281 37.99 -1.73 3.43
CA ILE A 281 37.25 -2.82 4.06
C ILE A 281 37.63 -2.94 5.54
N VAL A 282 36.64 -2.98 6.43
CA VAL A 282 36.82 -3.24 7.86
C VAL A 282 36.12 -4.56 8.19
N ASN A 283 36.90 -5.60 8.52
CA ASN A 283 36.39 -6.94 8.78
C ASN A 283 36.27 -7.23 10.28
N GLU A 284 35.07 -7.00 10.82
CA GLU A 284 34.68 -7.27 12.21
C GLU A 284 33.99 -8.63 12.38
N VAL A 285 34.06 -9.51 11.38
CA VAL A 285 33.48 -10.85 11.44
C VAL A 285 34.23 -11.68 12.48
N ALA A 286 33.50 -12.23 13.45
CA ALA A 286 34.04 -13.07 14.50
C ALA A 286 34.18 -14.52 14.04
N VAL A 287 35.26 -15.19 14.44
CA VAL A 287 35.40 -16.64 14.27
C VAL A 287 34.86 -17.31 15.52
N ILE A 288 33.84 -18.14 15.35
CA ILE A 288 33.26 -18.90 16.44
C ILE A 288 33.56 -20.38 16.24
N ARG A 289 34.16 -20.98 17.25
CA ARG A 289 34.30 -22.44 17.31
C ARG A 289 33.09 -23.00 18.07
N PRO A 290 32.49 -24.10 17.59
CA PRO A 290 31.57 -24.85 18.42
C PRO A 290 32.35 -25.41 19.62
N ALA A 291 31.94 -25.08 20.85
CA ALA A 291 32.41 -25.82 22.02
C ALA A 291 31.76 -27.22 22.01
N GLU A 292 32.47 -28.23 22.54
CA GLU A 292 32.00 -29.62 22.58
C GLU A 292 30.69 -29.82 23.39
N ASP A 293 30.20 -28.78 24.08
CA ASP A 293 28.97 -28.79 24.88
C ASP A 293 27.80 -27.97 24.29
N GLY A 294 27.94 -27.44 23.06
CA GLY A 294 26.87 -26.69 22.37
C GLY A 294 26.76 -25.20 22.73
N ARG A 295 27.72 -24.63 23.47
CA ARG A 295 27.84 -23.17 23.64
C ARG A 295 28.77 -22.56 22.59
N THR A 296 28.50 -21.32 22.18
CA THR A 296 29.37 -20.56 21.27
C THR A 296 30.28 -19.62 22.05
N GLU A 297 31.60 -19.82 21.95
CA GLU A 297 32.62 -18.90 22.45
C GLU A 297 33.28 -18.13 21.29
N THR A 298 33.47 -16.83 21.49
CA THR A 298 34.16 -15.94 20.54
C THR A 298 35.67 -16.09 20.71
N VAL A 299 36.39 -16.44 19.63
CA VAL A 299 37.85 -16.46 19.63
C VAL A 299 38.35 -15.09 19.18
N ALA A 300 39.29 -14.51 19.94
CA ALA A 300 39.96 -13.25 19.61
C ALA A 300 40.83 -13.37 18.35
#